data_AF-B7PHI6-F1
#
_entry.id   AF-B7PHI6-F1
#
_cell.length_a   1.000
_cell.length_b   1.000
_cell.length_c   1.000
_cell.angle_alpha   90.00
_cell.angle_beta   90.00
_cell.angle_gamma   90.00
#
_symmetry.space_group_name_H-M   'P 1'
#
loop_
_entity.id
_entity.type
_entity.pdbx_description
1 polymer ?
#
loop_
_entity_poly.entity_id
_entity_poly.type
_entity_poly.pdbx_seq_one_letter_code
_entity_poly.pdbx_strand_id
1 'polypeptide(L)'
;FANFEGILEDGYTVPNSPLSRKQGLVDPSQAWDDVSWLRSITKLPVILKGITTGDDAEKAISHGVSAIIVSNHGGWLLDGVAATIEILPEIVSAVRGRVEVYMDGGVRRGTDVVKALALGAKAVFVGRPTVWGLAYNVRQPPTD
;
A
#
# COMPACT_ATOMS: atom_id res chain seq x y z
N PHE A 1 2.20 -12.70 -4.21
CA PHE A 1 2.61 -12.50 -5.62
C PHE A 1 3.29 -13.79 -6.10
N ALA A 2 2.57 -14.69 -6.76
CA ALA A 2 2.99 -16.10 -6.89
C ALA A 2 3.91 -16.45 -8.09
N ASN A 3 4.52 -15.49 -8.78
CA ASN A 3 5.11 -15.74 -10.11
C ASN A 3 6.63 -15.50 -10.25
N PHE A 4 7.42 -15.41 -9.17
CA PHE A 4 8.87 -15.15 -9.29
C PHE A 4 9.71 -15.92 -8.26
N GLU A 5 9.67 -17.25 -8.28
CA GLU A 5 10.65 -18.07 -7.55
C GLU A 5 12.01 -18.12 -8.30
N GLY A 6 13.10 -17.77 -7.60
CA GLY A 6 14.47 -18.19 -7.99
C GLY A 6 15.60 -17.15 -8.04
N ILE A 7 15.41 -15.86 -7.68
CA ILE A 7 16.43 -14.84 -8.01
C ILE A 7 17.24 -14.26 -6.83
N LEU A 8 16.93 -14.50 -5.55
CA LEU A 8 17.59 -13.74 -4.46
C LEU A 8 17.93 -14.63 -3.24
N GLU A 9 19.23 -14.98 -3.10
CA GLU A 9 19.89 -15.59 -1.91
C GLU A 9 21.14 -14.70 -1.66
N ASP A 10 21.44 -14.05 -0.51
CA ASP A 10 21.70 -14.54 0.85
C ASP A 10 21.78 -13.41 1.91
N GLY A 11 21.41 -13.71 3.19
CA GLY A 11 21.54 -12.84 4.38
C GLY A 11 20.38 -12.82 5.42
N TYR A 12 20.78 -13.04 6.69
CA TYR A 12 20.15 -12.73 8.00
C TYR A 12 18.74 -13.26 8.37
N THR A 13 18.69 -14.05 9.45
CA THR A 13 17.50 -14.72 9.99
C THR A 13 16.99 -14.10 11.29
N VAL A 14 15.65 -14.04 11.45
CA VAL A 14 14.96 -13.79 12.72
C VAL A 14 14.10 -15.02 13.04
N PRO A 15 14.25 -15.69 14.20
CA PRO A 15 13.54 -16.94 14.48
C PRO A 15 12.00 -16.76 14.54
N ASN A 16 11.25 -17.71 13.96
CA ASN A 16 9.79 -17.84 14.03
C ASN A 16 8.93 -16.78 13.29
N SER A 17 9.46 -16.20 12.21
CA SER A 17 8.70 -15.34 11.30
C SER A 17 8.39 -16.08 9.98
N PRO A 18 7.17 -15.99 9.41
CA PRO A 18 6.94 -16.40 8.02
C PRO A 18 7.84 -15.65 7.03
N LEU A 19 8.19 -14.39 7.37
CA LEU A 19 9.17 -13.57 6.64
C LEU A 19 10.62 -14.03 6.86
N SER A 20 10.87 -15.16 7.55
CA SER A 20 12.22 -15.65 7.82
C SER A 20 12.83 -16.46 6.66
N ARG A 21 12.20 -16.50 5.48
CA ARG A 21 12.63 -17.37 4.37
C ARG A 21 12.97 -16.57 3.10
N LYS A 22 14.26 -16.18 3.05
CA LYS A 22 15.08 -15.82 1.87
C LYS A 22 14.98 -14.40 1.29
N GLN A 23 16.16 -13.95 0.86
CA GLN A 23 16.49 -12.67 0.26
C GLN A 23 15.55 -12.27 -0.86
N GLY A 24 15.31 -10.96 -0.89
CA GLY A 24 14.60 -10.22 -1.91
C GLY A 24 13.95 -9.03 -1.26
N LEU A 25 13.89 -7.87 -1.91
CA LEU A 25 13.10 -6.75 -1.37
C LEU A 25 11.62 -7.11 -1.21
N VAL A 26 11.17 -8.19 -1.87
CA VAL A 26 9.80 -8.71 -1.85
C VAL A 26 9.85 -10.23 -1.70
N ASP A 27 9.15 -10.76 -0.71
CA ASP A 27 8.91 -12.20 -0.53
C ASP A 27 7.67 -12.60 -1.35
N PRO A 28 7.80 -13.43 -2.40
CA PRO A 28 6.67 -13.82 -3.25
C PRO A 28 5.66 -14.72 -2.52
N SER A 29 6.09 -15.37 -1.42
CA SER A 29 5.26 -16.29 -0.63
C SER A 29 4.28 -15.59 0.31
N GLN A 30 4.32 -14.25 0.36
CA GLN A 30 3.40 -13.44 1.16
C GLN A 30 1.94 -13.85 0.93
N ALA A 31 1.29 -14.16 2.04
CA ALA A 31 -0.07 -14.63 2.14
C ALA A 31 -0.85 -13.83 3.19
N TRP A 32 -2.16 -14.07 3.23
CA TRP A 32 -3.05 -13.35 4.14
C TRP A 32 -2.79 -13.65 5.62
N ASP A 33 -2.29 -14.85 5.93
CA ASP A 33 -1.93 -15.24 7.31
C ASP A 33 -0.76 -14.41 7.87
N ASP A 34 0.09 -13.86 6.99
CA ASP A 34 1.18 -12.96 7.41
C ASP A 34 0.63 -11.65 7.97
N VAL A 35 -0.54 -11.21 7.52
CA VAL A 35 -1.22 -10.03 8.09
C VAL A 35 -1.64 -10.32 9.53
N SER A 36 -2.21 -11.50 9.78
CA SER A 36 -2.60 -11.94 11.12
C SER A 36 -1.38 -12.08 12.04
N TRP A 37 -0.30 -12.69 11.53
CA TRP A 37 0.96 -12.81 12.27
C TRP A 37 1.58 -11.43 12.57
N LEU A 38 1.64 -10.51 11.60
CA LEU A 38 2.20 -9.18 11.80
C LEU A 38 1.44 -8.42 12.90
N ARG A 39 0.11 -8.53 12.89
CA ARG A 39 -0.74 -7.96 13.94
C ARG A 39 -0.49 -8.59 15.31
N SER A 40 -0.08 -9.85 15.38
CA SER A 40 0.21 -10.52 16.66
C SER A 40 1.48 -10.01 17.34
N ILE A 41 2.42 -9.44 16.57
CA ILE A 41 3.73 -8.98 17.07
C ILE A 41 3.82 -7.46 17.25
N THR A 42 2.77 -6.70 16.94
CA THR A 42 2.73 -5.25 17.11
C THR A 42 1.42 -4.78 17.74
N LYS A 43 1.48 -3.65 18.45
CA LYS A 43 0.29 -2.93 18.94
C LYS A 43 -0.11 -1.77 18.02
N LEU A 44 0.70 -1.48 17.00
CA LEU A 44 0.42 -0.41 16.06
C LEU A 44 -0.71 -0.82 15.09
N PRO A 45 -1.53 0.15 14.62
CA PRO A 45 -2.50 -0.10 13.56
C PRO A 45 -1.80 -0.63 12.30
N VAL A 46 -2.31 -1.73 11.74
CA VAL A 46 -1.81 -2.30 10.48
C VAL A 46 -2.72 -1.84 9.35
N ILE A 47 -2.14 -1.19 8.35
CA ILE A 47 -2.84 -0.65 7.18
C ILE A 47 -2.34 -1.40 5.95
N LEU A 48 -3.24 -1.99 5.16
CA LEU A 48 -2.86 -2.65 3.91
C LEU A 48 -2.93 -1.67 2.75
N LYS A 49 -1.81 -1.54 2.04
CA LYS A 49 -1.67 -0.73 0.83
C LYS A 49 -1.57 -1.62 -0.38
N GLY A 50 -2.25 -1.24 -1.46
CA GLY A 50 -2.19 -1.99 -2.72
C GLY A 50 -3.45 -2.80 -3.02
N ILE A 51 -4.52 -2.61 -2.25
CA ILE A 51 -5.80 -3.28 -2.51
C ILE A 51 -6.43 -2.65 -3.76
N THR A 52 -6.76 -3.47 -4.74
CA THR A 52 -7.32 -3.04 -6.04
C THR A 52 -8.65 -3.70 -6.39
N THR A 53 -9.22 -4.50 -5.49
CA THR A 53 -10.51 -5.19 -5.69
C THR A 53 -11.35 -5.14 -4.41
N GLY A 54 -12.67 -5.21 -4.53
CA GLY A 54 -13.58 -5.33 -3.40
C GLY A 54 -13.39 -6.62 -2.60
N ASP A 55 -13.10 -7.73 -3.27
CA ASP A 55 -12.87 -9.03 -2.64
C ASP A 55 -11.63 -9.01 -1.72
N ASP A 56 -10.53 -8.41 -2.17
CA ASP A 56 -9.33 -8.25 -1.35
C ASP A 56 -9.58 -7.27 -0.19
N ALA A 57 -10.47 -6.29 -0.36
CA ALA A 57 -10.87 -5.40 0.72
C ALA A 57 -11.66 -6.13 1.83
N GLU A 58 -12.60 -7.00 1.46
CA GLU A 58 -13.32 -7.87 2.40
C GLU A 58 -12.35 -8.80 3.15
N LYS A 59 -11.39 -9.36 2.43
CA LYS A 59 -10.36 -10.24 3.01
C LYS A 59 -9.43 -9.48 3.95
N ALA A 60 -9.00 -8.27 3.58
CA ALA A 60 -8.23 -7.41 4.48
C ALA A 60 -8.97 -7.16 5.81
N ILE A 61 -10.27 -6.87 5.74
CA ILE A 61 -11.12 -6.68 6.92
C ILE A 61 -11.22 -7.97 7.75
N SER A 62 -11.37 -9.14 7.14
CA SER A 62 -11.45 -10.41 7.87
C SER A 62 -10.15 -10.73 8.63
N HIS A 63 -9.00 -10.24 8.14
CA HIS A 63 -7.70 -10.33 8.83
C HIS A 63 -7.47 -9.21 9.85
N GLY A 64 -8.45 -8.32 10.04
CA GLY A 64 -8.50 -7.33 11.13
C GLY A 64 -7.60 -6.11 10.94
N VAL A 65 -7.32 -5.74 9.69
CA VAL A 65 -6.59 -4.51 9.37
C VAL A 65 -7.33 -3.28 9.91
N SER A 66 -6.60 -2.22 10.24
CA SER A 66 -7.18 -0.99 10.76
C SER A 66 -7.67 -0.06 9.66
N ALA A 67 -7.09 -0.14 8.46
CA ALA A 67 -7.47 0.64 7.29
C ALA A 67 -6.92 0.03 5.99
N ILE A 68 -7.39 0.55 4.86
CA ILE A 68 -6.98 0.15 3.51
C ILE A 68 -6.50 1.39 2.73
N ILE A 69 -5.44 1.25 1.94
CA ILE A 69 -5.01 2.23 0.94
C ILE A 69 -5.19 1.63 -0.46
N VAL A 70 -6.14 2.19 -1.22
CA VAL A 70 -6.31 1.91 -2.64
C VAL A 70 -5.11 2.46 -3.41
N SER A 71 -4.36 1.58 -4.03
CA SER A 71 -3.05 1.92 -4.62
C SER A 71 -2.69 0.94 -5.72
N ASN A 72 -2.24 1.44 -6.86
CA ASN A 72 -1.57 0.65 -7.90
C ASN A 72 -0.04 0.92 -7.92
N HIS A 73 0.51 1.38 -6.80
CA HIS A 73 1.92 1.76 -6.67
C HIS A 73 2.36 2.84 -7.68
N GLY A 74 1.43 3.70 -8.09
CA GLY A 74 1.70 4.76 -9.05
C GLY A 74 1.91 4.25 -10.49
N GLY A 75 1.37 3.07 -10.81
CA GLY A 75 1.48 2.43 -12.12
C GLY A 75 2.83 1.76 -12.36
N TRP A 76 3.58 1.43 -11.31
CA TRP A 76 4.94 0.88 -11.43
C TRP A 76 4.99 -0.64 -11.46
N LEU A 77 4.05 -1.31 -10.78
CA LEU A 77 4.18 -2.74 -10.49
C LEU A 77 3.53 -3.62 -11.56
N LEU A 78 2.21 -3.46 -11.76
CA LEU A 78 1.45 -4.20 -12.76
C LEU A 78 0.81 -3.19 -13.71
N ASP A 79 1.24 -3.20 -14.98
CA ASP A 79 0.65 -2.36 -16.01
C ASP A 79 -0.73 -2.89 -16.46
N GLY A 80 -1.56 -2.02 -17.00
CA GLY A 80 -2.92 -2.35 -17.45
C GLY A 80 -3.97 -2.47 -16.35
N VAL A 81 -3.61 -2.22 -15.09
CA VAL A 81 -4.59 -2.10 -13.99
C VAL A 81 -5.33 -0.76 -14.06
N ALA A 82 -6.58 -0.75 -13.60
CA ALA A 82 -7.40 0.46 -13.56
C ALA A 82 -6.76 1.58 -12.73
N ALA A 83 -7.18 2.83 -12.99
CA ALA A 83 -6.73 3.96 -12.19
C ALA A 83 -7.29 3.83 -10.76
N THR A 84 -6.51 4.21 -9.74
CA THR A 84 -6.93 4.07 -8.34
C THR A 84 -8.21 4.84 -8.01
N ILE A 85 -8.46 5.96 -8.69
CA ILE A 85 -9.71 6.73 -8.55
C ILE A 85 -10.94 5.99 -9.11
N GLU A 86 -10.75 5.12 -10.11
CA GLU A 86 -11.82 4.31 -10.70
C GLU A 86 -12.14 3.08 -9.83
N ILE A 87 -11.11 2.55 -9.15
CA ILE A 87 -11.24 1.42 -8.21
C ILE A 87 -11.88 1.85 -6.88
N LEU A 88 -11.60 3.08 -6.43
CA LEU A 88 -11.99 3.57 -5.11
C LEU A 88 -13.48 3.33 -4.75
N PRO A 89 -14.48 3.61 -5.62
CA PRO A 89 -15.88 3.40 -5.30
C PRO A 89 -16.24 1.93 -5.00
N GLU A 90 -15.65 0.98 -5.73
CA GLU A 90 -15.84 -0.46 -5.51
C GLU A 90 -15.37 -0.86 -4.11
N ILE A 91 -14.15 -0.42 -3.74
CA ILE A 91 -13.58 -0.73 -2.42
C ILE A 91 -14.38 -0.06 -1.30
N VAL A 92 -14.78 1.21 -1.46
CA VAL A 92 -15.63 1.89 -0.47
C VAL A 92 -16.95 1.14 -0.27
N SER A 93 -17.57 0.69 -1.36
CA SER A 93 -18.78 -0.12 -1.33
C SER A 93 -18.58 -1.47 -0.63
N ALA A 94 -17.46 -2.15 -0.88
CA ALA A 94 -17.12 -3.40 -0.19
C ALA A 94 -16.89 -3.17 1.32
N VAL A 95 -16.11 -2.14 1.69
CA VAL A 95 -15.72 -1.86 3.07
C VAL A 95 -16.92 -1.53 3.96
N ARG A 96 -17.96 -0.86 3.44
CA ARG A 96 -19.20 -0.51 4.19
C ARG A 96 -18.92 0.20 5.52
N GLY A 97 -17.91 1.06 5.54
CA GLY A 97 -17.52 1.85 6.71
C GLY A 97 -16.90 1.07 7.87
N ARG A 98 -16.57 -0.22 7.70
CA ARG A 98 -15.97 -1.05 8.76
C ARG A 98 -14.54 -0.63 9.13
N VAL A 99 -13.81 -0.08 8.17
CA VAL A 99 -12.45 0.47 8.34
C VAL A 99 -12.32 1.75 7.52
N GLU A 100 -11.32 2.58 7.82
CA GLU A 100 -11.03 3.74 6.98
C GLU A 100 -10.45 3.31 5.62
N VAL A 101 -10.82 4.04 4.57
CA VAL A 101 -10.30 3.86 3.21
C VAL A 101 -9.54 5.11 2.80
N TYR A 102 -8.31 4.95 2.34
CA TYR A 102 -7.50 6.01 1.76
C TYR A 102 -7.12 5.67 0.32
N MET A 103 -6.50 6.62 -0.38
CA MET A 103 -6.09 6.42 -1.78
C MET A 103 -4.74 7.08 -2.08
N ASP A 104 -3.93 6.48 -2.95
CA ASP A 104 -2.81 7.14 -3.63
C ASP A 104 -2.91 6.97 -5.16
N GLY A 105 -1.93 7.49 -5.90
CA GLY A 105 -1.88 7.40 -7.35
C GLY A 105 -2.55 8.60 -8.04
N GLY A 106 -1.81 9.29 -8.90
CA GLY A 106 -2.36 10.35 -9.76
C GLY A 106 -2.75 11.70 -9.12
N VAL A 107 -2.85 11.84 -7.80
CA VAL A 107 -3.27 13.10 -7.13
C VAL A 107 -2.28 14.25 -7.36
N ARG A 108 -2.68 15.32 -8.06
CA ARG A 108 -1.78 16.47 -8.37
C ARG A 108 -2.40 17.85 -8.11
N ARG A 109 -3.72 17.94 -7.99
CA ARG A 109 -4.46 19.20 -7.77
C ARG A 109 -5.40 19.05 -6.59
N GLY A 110 -5.80 20.18 -6.00
CA GLY A 110 -6.82 20.19 -4.94
C GLY A 110 -8.14 19.57 -5.39
N THR A 111 -8.52 19.72 -6.66
CA THR A 111 -9.70 19.08 -7.24
C THR A 111 -9.62 17.56 -7.25
N ASP A 112 -8.42 16.98 -7.34
CA ASP A 112 -8.25 15.52 -7.30
C ASP A 112 -8.49 15.01 -5.88
N VAL A 113 -8.04 15.77 -4.88
CA VAL A 113 -8.31 15.51 -3.46
C VAL A 113 -9.82 15.54 -3.21
N VAL A 114 -10.50 16.61 -3.63
CA VAL A 114 -11.95 16.76 -3.42
C VAL A 114 -12.73 15.63 -4.09
N LYS A 115 -12.35 15.21 -5.30
CA LYS A 115 -12.98 14.07 -5.99
C LYS A 115 -12.79 12.76 -5.21
N ALA A 116 -11.58 12.46 -4.75
CA ALA A 116 -11.32 11.25 -3.98
C ALA A 116 -12.10 11.22 -2.66
N LEU A 117 -12.16 12.36 -1.95
CA LEU A 117 -12.96 12.49 -0.72
C LEU A 117 -14.46 12.30 -1.00
N ALA A 118 -14.98 12.89 -2.08
CA ALA A 118 -16.37 12.75 -2.49
C ALA A 118 -16.73 11.30 -2.87
N LEU A 119 -15.76 10.52 -3.35
CA LEU A 119 -15.92 9.09 -3.66
C LEU A 119 -15.71 8.17 -2.45
N GLY A 120 -15.46 8.73 -1.26
CA GLY A 120 -15.44 7.98 0.01
C GLY A 120 -14.05 7.71 0.60
N ALA A 121 -12.97 8.24 0.01
CA ALA A 121 -11.68 8.23 0.69
C ALA A 121 -11.70 9.17 1.91
N LYS A 122 -11.05 8.78 3.00
CA LYS A 122 -10.84 9.60 4.20
C LYS A 122 -9.70 10.61 4.02
N ALA A 123 -8.68 10.22 3.26
CA ALA A 123 -7.51 11.03 2.92
C ALA A 123 -6.85 10.48 1.66
N VAL A 124 -5.95 11.28 1.07
CA VAL A 124 -5.11 10.87 -0.06
C VAL A 124 -3.63 11.03 0.25
N PHE A 125 -2.80 10.20 -0.37
CA PHE A 125 -1.35 10.25 -0.24
C PHE A 125 -0.69 10.69 -1.55
N VAL A 126 0.43 11.40 -1.44
CA VAL A 126 1.23 11.88 -2.58
C VAL A 126 2.63 11.27 -2.56
N GLY A 127 2.96 10.54 -3.63
CA GLY A 127 4.29 9.95 -3.87
C GLY A 127 5.21 10.93 -4.60
N ARG A 128 5.41 10.72 -5.91
CA ARG A 128 6.33 11.52 -6.76
C ARG A 128 6.39 13.04 -6.50
N PRO A 129 5.28 13.77 -6.29
CA PRO A 129 5.34 15.21 -6.00
C PRO A 129 6.19 15.59 -4.78
N THR A 130 6.26 14.74 -3.75
CA THR A 130 7.10 15.03 -2.56
C THR A 130 8.58 14.95 -2.90
N VAL A 131 8.98 13.96 -3.71
CA VAL A 131 10.36 13.81 -4.20
C VAL A 131 10.73 14.93 -5.15
N TRP A 132 9.81 15.38 -6.01
CA TRP A 132 10.04 16.54 -6.88
C TRP A 132 10.26 17.82 -6.09
N GLY A 133 9.46 18.06 -5.05
CA GLY A 133 9.66 19.19 -4.14
C GLY A 133 11.00 19.14 -3.42
N LEU A 134 11.43 17.95 -2.97
CA LEU A 134 12.74 17.75 -2.36
C LEU A 134 13.87 18.08 -3.34
N ALA A 135 13.81 17.56 -4.58
CA ALA A 135 14.83 17.77 -5.60
C ALA A 135 14.93 19.23 -6.06
N TYR A 136 13.81 19.97 -6.04
CA TYR A 136 13.77 21.36 -6.49
C TYR A 136 14.60 22.31 -5.61
N ASN A 137 14.63 22.08 -4.28
CA ASN A 137 15.36 22.94 -3.36
C ASN A 137 16.05 22.13 -2.25
N VAL A 138 17.00 21.28 -2.67
CA VAL A 138 17.89 20.58 -1.73
C VAL A 138 18.74 21.61 -1.01
N ARG A 139 18.69 21.61 0.33
CA ARG A 139 19.61 22.39 1.14
C ARG A 139 21.04 21.91 0.85
N GLN A 140 21.83 22.73 0.17
CA GLN A 140 23.25 22.44 -0.01
C GLN A 140 23.92 22.40 1.37
N PRO A 141 24.83 21.45 1.63
CA PRO A 141 25.65 21.49 2.83
C PRO A 141 26.41 22.83 2.87
N PRO A 142 26.71 23.36 4.07
CA PRO A 142 27.57 24.53 4.19
C PRO A 142 28.87 24.27 3.42
N THR A 143 29.22 25.18 2.52
CA THR A 143 30.56 25.22 1.94
C THR A 143 31.41 26.02 2.92
N ASP A 144 32.18 25.31 3.73
CA ASP A 144 33.29 25.88 4.48
C ASP A 144 34.47 26.18 3.52
#